data_AF-A0A6B0T6H0-F1
#
_entry.id   AF-A0A6B0T6H0-F1
#
_cell.length_a   1.000
_cell.length_b   1.000
_cell.length_c   1.000
_cell.angle_alpha   90.00
_cell.angle_beta   90.00
_cell.angle_gamma   90.00
#
_symmetry.space_group_name_H-M   'P 1'
#
loop_
_entity.id
_entity.type
_entity.pdbx_description
1 polymer ?
#
loop_
_entity_poly.entity_id
_entity_poly.type
_entity_poly.pdbx_seq_one_letter_code
_entity_poly.pdbx_strand_id
1 'polypeptide(L)'
;MTDQEECTSAELYRASVRAIRQYLTHARECRRADRLERAGAYYVAAAMGNQMRLRPSPENTSIDEPVGVWPTAFGYAVENLFAGALCYRLADAPTQCRRYARRGHDLATELFEAGVFEGAREGLLHEVRGDFRVLGGLDEPDPAYERAAEHYREAETDLGWQMEDDFDAVSRYVVELAHSAEYGLDETTREKITRRSLAARIQYKRAELPGILDAVIADGNWESETL
;
A
#
# COMPACT_ATOMS: atom_id res chain seq x y z
N MET A 1 -3.09 16.22 35.86
CA MET A 1 -3.44 14.85 35.41
C MET A 1 -2.90 14.76 34.00
N THR A 2 -1.58 14.84 33.86
CA THR A 2 -0.97 15.41 32.64
C THR A 2 0.35 14.71 32.27
N ASP A 3 1.27 14.46 33.20
CA ASP A 3 2.56 13.83 32.81
C ASP A 3 2.52 12.29 32.72
N GLN A 4 1.59 11.64 33.43
CA GLN A 4 1.56 10.17 33.52
C GLN A 4 0.79 9.53 32.35
N GLU A 5 -0.21 10.22 31.79
CA GLU A 5 -1.00 9.75 30.63
C GLU A 5 -0.22 9.92 29.31
N GLU A 6 0.47 11.06 29.12
CA GLU A 6 1.33 11.30 27.94
C GLU A 6 2.50 10.31 27.82
N CYS A 7 3.13 9.96 28.96
CA CYS A 7 4.20 8.96 29.01
C CYS A 7 3.71 7.59 28.51
N THR A 8 2.46 7.24 28.82
CA THR A 8 1.86 5.94 28.47
C THR A 8 1.51 5.86 26.98
N SER A 9 1.03 6.95 26.38
CA SER A 9 0.70 7.02 24.95
C SER A 9 1.93 6.88 24.04
N ALA A 10 3.02 7.60 24.36
CA ALA A 10 4.27 7.54 23.61
C ALA A 10 4.98 6.16 23.71
N GLU A 11 4.81 5.46 24.83
CA GLU A 11 5.32 4.09 25.00
C GLU A 11 4.52 3.08 24.17
N LEU A 12 3.19 3.17 24.17
CA LEU A 12 2.33 2.33 23.33
C LEU A 12 2.59 2.54 21.84
N TYR A 13 2.81 3.79 21.40
CA TYR A 13 3.21 4.08 20.03
C TYR A 13 4.57 3.44 19.67
N ARG A 14 5.58 3.59 20.52
CA ARG A 14 6.90 2.98 20.29
C ARG A 14 6.84 1.45 20.28
N ALA A 15 6.00 0.86 21.14
CA ALA A 15 5.76 -0.58 21.16
C ALA A 15 5.08 -1.06 19.88
N SER A 16 4.09 -0.35 19.36
CA SER A 16 3.40 -0.72 18.12
C SER A 16 4.33 -0.64 16.90
N VAL A 17 5.11 0.43 16.77
CA VAL A 17 6.12 0.57 15.69
C VAL A 17 7.16 -0.55 15.77
N ARG A 18 7.60 -0.94 16.97
CA ARG A 18 8.53 -2.06 17.16
C ARG A 18 7.91 -3.39 16.73
N ALA A 19 6.65 -3.65 17.11
CA ALA A 19 5.94 -4.86 16.71
C ALA A 19 5.76 -4.95 15.19
N ILE A 20 5.37 -3.84 14.53
CA ILE A 20 5.26 -3.78 13.06
C ILE A 20 6.59 -4.15 12.41
N ARG A 21 7.70 -3.58 12.87
CA ARG A 21 9.04 -3.91 12.34
C ARG A 21 9.40 -5.38 12.52
N GLN A 22 9.08 -5.98 13.67
CA GLN A 22 9.31 -7.41 13.89
C GLN A 22 8.49 -8.29 12.95
N TYR A 23 7.23 -7.94 12.69
CA TYR A 23 6.42 -8.64 11.71
C TYR A 23 7.02 -8.55 10.30
N LEU A 24 7.50 -7.38 9.87
CA LEU A 24 8.14 -7.22 8.56
C LEU A 24 9.43 -8.05 8.44
N THR A 25 10.26 -8.07 9.47
CA THR A 25 11.44 -8.94 9.51
C THR A 25 11.05 -10.40 9.31
N HIS A 26 10.10 -10.90 10.08
CA HIS A 26 9.65 -12.28 9.97
C HIS A 26 8.92 -12.60 8.66
N ALA A 27 8.19 -11.64 8.10
CA ALA A 27 7.54 -11.78 6.80
C ALA A 27 8.58 -12.04 5.71
N ARG A 28 9.61 -11.20 5.64
CA ARG A 28 10.71 -11.30 4.66
C ARG A 28 11.54 -12.58 4.87
N GLU A 29 11.85 -12.94 6.11
CA GLU A 29 12.51 -14.21 6.43
C GLU A 29 11.70 -15.43 6.00
N CYS A 30 10.37 -15.40 6.18
CA CYS A 30 9.50 -16.48 5.71
C CYS A 30 9.45 -16.52 4.19
N ARG A 31 9.33 -15.36 3.52
CA ARG A 31 9.28 -15.24 2.06
C ARG A 31 10.54 -15.79 1.40
N ARG A 32 11.73 -15.40 1.88
CA ARG A 32 13.03 -15.91 1.37
C ARG A 32 13.22 -17.40 1.62
N ALA A 33 12.58 -17.94 2.65
CA ALA A 33 12.58 -19.37 2.96
C ALA A 33 11.41 -20.13 2.30
N ASP A 34 10.73 -19.50 1.34
CA ASP A 34 9.59 -20.05 0.59
C ASP A 34 8.40 -20.50 1.47
N ARG A 35 8.26 -19.90 2.66
CA ARG A 35 7.13 -20.13 3.58
C ARG A 35 6.06 -19.08 3.36
N LEU A 36 5.50 -19.06 2.16
CA LEU A 36 4.69 -17.97 1.63
C LEU A 36 3.42 -17.69 2.44
N GLU A 37 2.64 -18.69 2.86
CA GLU A 37 1.45 -18.44 3.70
C GLU A 37 1.81 -17.75 5.04
N ARG A 38 2.95 -18.13 5.63
CA ARG A 38 3.43 -17.56 6.88
C ARG A 38 3.96 -16.14 6.68
N ALA A 39 4.64 -15.89 5.56
CA ALA A 39 5.02 -14.55 5.13
C ALA A 39 3.76 -13.67 4.98
N GLY A 40 2.73 -14.19 4.32
CA GLY A 40 1.44 -13.54 4.15
C GLY A 40 0.80 -13.13 5.48
N ALA A 41 0.77 -14.05 6.45
CA ALA A 41 0.23 -13.76 7.78
C ALA A 41 0.97 -12.63 8.51
N TYR A 42 2.31 -12.58 8.41
CA TYR A 42 3.11 -11.53 9.04
C TYR A 42 2.96 -10.17 8.33
N TYR A 43 2.93 -10.15 7.00
CA TYR A 43 2.64 -8.93 6.24
C TYR A 43 1.25 -8.36 6.58
N VAL A 44 0.22 -9.22 6.64
CA VAL A 44 -1.12 -8.81 7.06
C VAL A 44 -1.12 -8.25 8.49
N ALA A 45 -0.40 -8.86 9.42
CA ALA A 45 -0.30 -8.34 10.79
C ALA A 45 0.38 -6.96 10.83
N ALA A 46 1.44 -6.75 10.05
CA ALA A 46 2.09 -5.45 9.91
C ALA A 46 1.13 -4.40 9.31
N ALA A 47 0.35 -4.78 8.28
CA ALA A 47 -0.65 -3.92 7.68
C ALA A 47 -1.73 -3.49 8.68
N MET A 48 -2.25 -4.43 9.47
CA MET A 48 -3.23 -4.13 10.53
C MET A 48 -2.65 -3.19 11.59
N GLY A 49 -1.38 -3.37 11.98
CA GLY A 49 -0.69 -2.45 12.87
C GLY A 49 -0.61 -1.03 12.32
N ASN A 50 -0.33 -0.88 11.01
CA ASN A 50 -0.35 0.44 10.36
C ASN A 50 -1.78 1.01 10.25
N GLN A 51 -2.80 0.20 9.98
CA GLN A 51 -4.20 0.64 9.99
C GLN A 51 -4.64 1.19 11.35
N MET A 52 -4.22 0.58 12.45
CA MET A 52 -4.53 1.10 13.79
C MET A 52 -3.97 2.50 14.02
N ARG A 53 -2.89 2.87 13.33
CA ARG A 53 -2.27 4.20 13.37
C ARG A 53 -3.00 5.24 12.53
N LEU A 54 -3.99 4.83 11.71
CA LEU A 54 -4.88 5.74 10.97
C LEU A 54 -6.03 6.26 11.83
N ARG A 55 -6.21 5.79 13.07
CA ARG A 55 -7.32 6.26 13.90
C ARG A 55 -7.00 7.63 14.52
N PRO A 56 -7.93 8.59 14.48
CA PRO A 56 -7.79 9.83 15.24
C PRO A 56 -7.84 9.47 16.73
N SER A 57 -6.80 9.83 17.48
CA SER A 57 -6.90 9.83 18.94
C SER A 57 -7.77 11.03 19.36
N PRO A 58 -8.75 10.87 20.27
CA PRO A 58 -9.52 11.99 20.83
C PRO A 58 -8.64 13.07 21.48
N GLU A 59 -7.46 12.67 21.98
CA GLU A 59 -6.46 13.55 22.59
C GLU A 59 -5.62 14.33 21.55
N ASN A 60 -5.66 13.93 20.28
CA ASN A 60 -4.95 14.58 19.15
C ASN A 60 -5.80 15.64 18.43
N THR A 61 -6.72 16.29 19.15
CA THR A 61 -7.52 17.40 18.63
C THR A 61 -6.84 18.77 18.82
N SER A 62 -5.66 18.81 19.45
CA SER A 62 -4.88 20.05 19.56
C SER A 62 -4.16 20.33 18.24
N ILE A 63 -4.45 21.49 17.66
CA ILE A 63 -4.02 21.97 16.34
C ILE A 63 -2.51 22.30 16.30
N ASP A 64 -1.80 22.26 17.44
CA ASP A 64 -0.48 22.88 17.60
C ASP A 64 0.73 21.94 17.71
N GLU A 65 0.57 20.60 17.60
CA GLU A 65 1.70 19.69 17.38
C GLU A 65 1.43 18.69 16.23
N PRO A 66 2.27 18.66 15.18
CA PRO A 66 2.04 17.79 14.03
C PRO A 66 2.56 16.39 14.35
N VAL A 67 1.75 15.53 14.96
CA VAL A 67 2.04 14.10 14.94
C VAL A 67 1.50 13.53 13.62
N GLY A 68 2.20 13.90 12.55
CA GLY A 68 1.92 13.60 11.14
C GLY A 68 2.07 12.12 10.79
N VAL A 69 1.09 11.31 11.20
CA VAL A 69 1.08 9.85 10.98
C VAL A 69 0.07 9.44 9.90
N TRP A 70 -0.81 10.36 9.49
CA TRP A 70 -2.04 10.03 8.77
C TRP A 70 -1.87 9.60 7.31
N PRO A 71 -1.05 10.26 6.46
CA PRO A 71 -0.82 9.76 5.09
C PRO A 71 0.16 8.59 5.05
N THR A 72 1.31 8.70 5.72
CA THR A 72 2.39 7.71 5.66
C THR A 72 1.95 6.33 6.17
N ALA A 73 1.13 6.27 7.22
CA ALA A 73 0.62 4.99 7.73
C ALA A 73 -0.33 4.30 6.73
N PHE A 74 -1.04 5.05 5.90
CA PHE A 74 -1.92 4.49 4.87
C PHE A 74 -1.10 3.81 3.78
N GLY A 75 -0.08 4.50 3.25
CA GLY A 75 0.83 3.93 2.25
C GLY A 75 1.46 2.61 2.72
N TYR A 76 2.02 2.57 3.94
CA TYR A 76 2.57 1.34 4.50
C TYR A 76 1.51 0.28 4.80
N ALA A 77 0.30 0.64 5.22
CA ALA A 77 -0.78 -0.33 5.40
C ALA A 77 -1.14 -1.02 4.08
N VAL A 78 -1.23 -0.25 3.00
CA VAL A 78 -1.52 -0.75 1.65
C VAL A 78 -0.39 -1.64 1.14
N GLU A 79 0.85 -1.16 1.16
CA GLU A 79 2.03 -1.91 0.70
C GLU A 79 2.13 -3.29 1.39
N ASN A 80 1.99 -3.32 2.72
CA ASN A 80 2.06 -4.56 3.49
C ASN A 80 0.86 -5.48 3.23
N LEU A 81 -0.34 -4.92 3.08
CA LEU A 81 -1.52 -5.75 2.79
C LEU A 81 -1.46 -6.33 1.37
N PHE A 82 -0.91 -5.59 0.41
CA PHE A 82 -0.65 -6.05 -0.95
C PHE A 82 0.36 -7.19 -0.96
N ALA A 83 1.52 -7.01 -0.31
CA ALA A 83 2.52 -8.06 -0.16
C ALA A 83 1.94 -9.32 0.50
N GLY A 84 1.13 -9.15 1.55
CA GLY A 84 0.48 -10.26 2.24
C GLY A 84 -0.50 -11.04 1.36
N ALA A 85 -1.35 -10.34 0.60
CA ALA A 85 -2.26 -10.96 -0.35
C ALA A 85 -1.52 -11.64 -1.52
N LEU A 86 -0.42 -11.05 -2.01
CA LEU A 86 0.45 -11.65 -3.03
C LEU A 86 1.10 -12.93 -2.53
N CYS A 87 1.62 -12.97 -1.29
CA CYS A 87 2.11 -14.21 -0.70
C CYS A 87 1.07 -15.33 -0.70
N TYR A 88 -0.20 -15.03 -0.40
CA TYR A 88 -1.27 -16.03 -0.48
C TYR A 88 -1.60 -16.43 -1.92
N ARG A 89 -1.45 -15.53 -2.89
CA ARG A 89 -1.61 -15.87 -4.32
C ARG A 89 -0.51 -16.83 -4.78
N LEU A 90 0.73 -16.55 -4.43
CA LEU A 90 1.90 -17.40 -4.75
C LEU A 90 1.84 -18.77 -4.06
N ALA A 91 1.28 -18.82 -2.85
CA ALA A 91 1.08 -20.07 -2.12
C ALA A 91 -0.10 -20.93 -2.62
N ASP A 92 -0.73 -20.55 -3.74
CA ASP A 92 -1.98 -21.17 -4.23
C ASP A 92 -3.10 -21.23 -3.17
N ALA A 93 -3.21 -20.14 -2.38
CA ALA A 93 -4.23 -19.96 -1.35
C ALA A 93 -5.24 -18.86 -1.79
N PRO A 94 -6.05 -19.10 -2.84
CA PRO A 94 -6.86 -18.07 -3.49
C PRO A 94 -7.95 -17.48 -2.58
N THR A 95 -8.44 -18.24 -1.60
CA THR A 95 -9.43 -17.75 -0.64
C THR A 95 -8.84 -16.67 0.26
N GLN A 96 -7.63 -16.86 0.76
CA GLN A 96 -6.90 -15.92 1.61
C GLN A 96 -6.47 -14.69 0.79
N CYS A 97 -5.94 -14.90 -0.42
CA CYS A 97 -5.63 -13.82 -1.35
C CYS A 97 -6.85 -12.92 -1.58
N ARG A 98 -7.99 -13.48 -2.00
CA ARG A 98 -9.24 -12.71 -2.23
C ARG A 98 -9.73 -12.00 -0.98
N ARG A 99 -9.65 -12.64 0.19
CA ARG A 99 -10.06 -12.04 1.46
C ARG A 99 -9.26 -10.78 1.76
N TYR A 100 -7.94 -10.84 1.65
CA TYR A 100 -7.08 -9.70 1.99
C TYR A 100 -7.01 -8.66 0.89
N ALA A 101 -7.16 -9.05 -0.38
CA ALA A 101 -7.39 -8.12 -1.47
C ALA A 101 -8.67 -7.31 -1.26
N ARG A 102 -9.79 -7.97 -0.92
CA ARG A 102 -11.04 -7.29 -0.58
C ARG A 102 -10.89 -6.36 0.61
N ARG A 103 -10.15 -6.77 1.66
CA ARG A 103 -9.87 -5.90 2.82
C ARG A 103 -9.14 -4.62 2.41
N GLY A 104 -8.20 -4.68 1.46
CA GLY A 104 -7.49 -3.50 0.96
C GLY A 104 -8.39 -2.59 0.14
N HIS A 105 -9.23 -3.18 -0.72
CA HIS A 105 -10.27 -2.47 -1.45
C HIS A 105 -11.26 -1.75 -0.50
N ASP A 106 -11.75 -2.45 0.52
CA ASP A 106 -12.71 -1.93 1.49
C ASP A 106 -12.10 -0.80 2.31
N LEU A 107 -10.85 -0.93 2.76
CA LEU A 107 -10.14 0.16 3.47
C LEU A 107 -10.12 1.45 2.65
N ALA A 108 -9.72 1.37 1.38
CA ALA A 108 -9.66 2.55 0.53
C ALA A 108 -11.06 3.13 0.23
N THR A 109 -12.08 2.28 0.16
CA THR A 109 -13.48 2.71 0.00
C THR A 109 -13.99 3.42 1.26
N GLU A 110 -13.75 2.85 2.45
CA GLU A 110 -14.13 3.44 3.74
C GLU A 110 -13.50 4.83 3.93
N LEU A 111 -12.22 4.99 3.60
CA LEU A 111 -11.52 6.27 3.71
C LEU A 111 -12.04 7.32 2.72
N PHE A 112 -12.44 6.89 1.52
CA PHE A 112 -13.04 7.77 0.51
C PHE A 112 -14.42 8.25 0.96
N GLU A 113 -15.28 7.33 1.39
CA GLU A 113 -16.64 7.65 1.83
C GLU A 113 -16.66 8.50 3.11
N ALA A 114 -15.66 8.35 3.97
CA ALA A 114 -15.49 9.18 5.15
C ALA A 114 -14.93 10.58 4.84
N GLY A 115 -14.53 10.87 3.61
CA GLY A 115 -13.94 12.16 3.22
C GLY A 115 -12.63 12.45 3.95
N VAL A 116 -11.83 11.42 4.25
CA VAL A 116 -10.57 11.56 4.99
C VAL A 116 -9.49 12.26 4.16
N PHE A 117 -9.56 12.11 2.83
CA PHE A 117 -8.57 12.61 1.90
C PHE A 117 -9.22 13.51 0.85
N GLU A 118 -8.44 14.47 0.34
CA GLU A 118 -8.87 15.44 -0.66
C GLU A 118 -7.86 15.50 -1.83
N GLY A 119 -8.31 15.98 -2.99
CA GLY A 119 -7.46 16.23 -4.15
C GLY A 119 -6.80 14.96 -4.70
N ALA A 120 -5.48 15.00 -4.93
CA ALA A 120 -4.75 13.86 -5.49
C ALA A 120 -4.93 12.57 -4.67
N ARG A 121 -5.13 12.67 -3.34
CA ARG A 121 -5.28 11.49 -2.48
C ARG A 121 -6.60 10.75 -2.68
N GLU A 122 -7.65 11.41 -3.17
CA GLU A 122 -8.85 10.71 -3.62
C GLU A 122 -8.53 9.80 -4.82
N GLY A 123 -7.69 10.30 -5.74
CA GLY A 123 -7.15 9.51 -6.84
C GLY A 123 -6.33 8.31 -6.35
N LEU A 124 -5.52 8.49 -5.30
CA LEU A 124 -4.74 7.42 -4.68
C LEU A 124 -5.64 6.33 -4.08
N LEU A 125 -6.76 6.69 -3.43
CA LEU A 125 -7.72 5.69 -2.94
C LEU A 125 -8.32 4.87 -4.08
N HIS A 126 -8.66 5.51 -5.20
CA HIS A 126 -9.15 4.82 -6.39
C HIS A 126 -8.09 3.92 -7.04
N GLU A 127 -6.83 4.37 -7.08
CA GLU A 127 -5.70 3.57 -7.55
C GLU A 127 -5.56 2.29 -6.71
N VAL A 128 -5.53 2.43 -5.38
CA VAL A 128 -5.45 1.30 -4.45
C VAL A 128 -6.61 0.32 -4.62
N ARG A 129 -7.84 0.82 -4.84
CA ARG A 129 -9.00 -0.03 -5.13
C ARG A 129 -8.81 -0.84 -6.42
N GLY A 130 -8.19 -0.26 -7.45
CA GLY A 130 -7.84 -0.95 -8.69
C GLY A 130 -6.77 -2.01 -8.48
N ASP A 131 -5.68 -1.64 -7.80
CA ASP A 131 -4.54 -2.52 -7.53
C ASP A 131 -4.97 -3.79 -6.78
N PHE A 132 -5.80 -3.65 -5.75
CA PHE A 132 -6.32 -4.80 -5.00
C PHE A 132 -7.33 -5.65 -5.78
N ARG A 133 -8.12 -5.05 -6.69
CA ARG A 133 -8.98 -5.83 -7.58
C ARG A 133 -8.15 -6.71 -8.52
N VAL A 134 -7.11 -6.14 -9.13
CA VAL A 134 -6.18 -6.88 -9.99
C VAL A 134 -5.49 -8.00 -9.21
N LEU A 135 -4.96 -7.70 -8.02
CA LEU A 135 -4.26 -8.68 -7.20
C LEU A 135 -5.18 -9.85 -6.77
N GLY A 136 -6.39 -9.53 -6.33
CA GLY A 136 -7.35 -10.53 -5.85
C GLY A 136 -8.07 -11.30 -6.96
N GLY A 137 -7.92 -10.91 -8.23
CA GLY A 137 -8.77 -11.41 -9.31
C GLY A 137 -10.25 -11.10 -9.04
N LEU A 138 -10.52 -9.88 -8.56
CA LEU A 138 -11.87 -9.39 -8.32
C LEU A 138 -12.38 -8.69 -9.58
N ASP A 139 -13.70 -8.68 -9.77
CA ASP A 139 -14.32 -8.13 -10.97
C ASP A 139 -14.06 -6.61 -11.13
N GLU A 140 -13.90 -6.18 -12.39
CA GLU A 140 -13.90 -4.79 -12.85
C GLU A 140 -12.87 -3.86 -12.16
N PRO A 141 -11.55 -4.05 -12.38
CA PRO A 141 -10.53 -3.11 -11.90
C PRO A 141 -10.55 -1.77 -12.65
N ASP A 142 -10.93 -1.79 -13.94
CA ASP A 142 -10.86 -0.65 -14.86
C ASP A 142 -11.60 0.61 -14.40
N PRO A 143 -12.86 0.54 -13.92
CA PRO A 143 -13.55 1.72 -13.41
C PRO A 143 -12.81 2.43 -12.27
N ALA A 144 -12.07 1.68 -11.44
CA ALA A 144 -11.29 2.29 -10.36
C ALA A 144 -10.09 3.09 -10.91
N TYR A 145 -9.37 2.53 -11.89
CA TYR A 145 -8.27 3.24 -12.54
C TYR A 145 -8.73 4.46 -13.34
N GLU A 146 -9.90 4.40 -13.98
CA GLU A 146 -10.48 5.54 -14.70
C GLU A 146 -10.81 6.69 -13.74
N ARG A 147 -11.40 6.39 -12.58
CA ARG A 147 -11.64 7.38 -11.53
C ARG A 147 -10.34 7.97 -10.98
N ALA A 148 -9.33 7.14 -10.71
CA ALA A 148 -8.02 7.65 -10.28
C ALA A 148 -7.42 8.60 -11.33
N ALA A 149 -7.54 8.27 -12.62
CA ALA A 149 -7.07 9.12 -13.71
C ALA A 149 -7.87 10.44 -13.86
N GLU A 150 -9.14 10.48 -13.47
CA GLU A 150 -9.93 11.72 -13.36
C GLU A 150 -9.33 12.64 -12.29
N HIS A 151 -9.22 12.16 -11.05
CA HIS A 151 -8.66 12.93 -9.94
C HIS A 151 -7.22 13.40 -10.21
N TYR A 152 -6.37 12.55 -10.79
CA TYR A 152 -4.99 12.93 -11.10
C TYR A 152 -4.88 13.99 -12.19
N ARG A 153 -5.78 14.02 -13.18
CA ARG A 153 -5.80 15.11 -14.18
C ARG A 153 -6.21 16.44 -13.57
N GLU A 154 -7.12 16.41 -12.60
CA GLU A 154 -7.56 17.60 -11.88
C GLU A 154 -6.49 18.09 -10.90
N ALA A 155 -5.76 17.18 -10.27
CA ALA A 155 -4.72 17.50 -9.28
C ALA A 155 -3.32 17.77 -9.87
N GLU A 156 -3.04 17.45 -11.15
CA GLU A 156 -1.73 17.67 -11.79
C GLU A 156 -1.31 19.15 -11.88
N THR A 157 -2.22 20.09 -11.59
CA THR A 157 -1.90 21.52 -11.44
C THR A 157 -1.17 21.85 -10.13
N ASP A 158 -1.22 20.96 -9.14
CA ASP A 158 -0.61 21.14 -7.81
C ASP A 158 0.68 20.30 -7.73
N LEU A 159 1.83 20.97 -7.80
CA LEU A 159 3.15 20.31 -7.77
C LEU A 159 3.43 19.70 -6.38
N GLY A 160 3.92 18.46 -6.35
CA GLY A 160 4.56 17.87 -5.16
C GLY A 160 3.97 16.55 -4.65
N TRP A 161 2.73 16.20 -5.01
CA TRP A 161 2.04 15.00 -4.49
C TRP A 161 2.83 13.70 -4.71
N GLN A 162 3.56 13.58 -5.81
CA GLN A 162 4.30 12.35 -6.15
C GLN A 162 5.43 12.05 -5.16
N MET A 163 5.90 13.05 -4.42
CA MET A 163 6.98 12.93 -3.46
C MET A 163 6.48 12.65 -2.03
N GLU A 164 5.17 12.62 -1.83
CA GLU A 164 4.56 12.31 -0.54
C GLU A 164 4.66 10.80 -0.25
N ASP A 165 4.83 10.45 1.02
CA ASP A 165 5.14 9.08 1.46
C ASP A 165 4.10 8.04 1.03
N ASP A 166 2.82 8.42 1.00
CA ASP A 166 1.72 7.52 0.61
C ASP A 166 1.73 7.21 -0.87
N PHE A 167 2.09 8.18 -1.71
CA PHE A 167 2.29 7.96 -3.13
C PHE A 167 3.52 7.10 -3.38
N ASP A 168 4.65 7.38 -2.71
CA ASP A 168 5.87 6.58 -2.85
C ASP A 168 5.59 5.11 -2.51
N ALA A 169 5.02 4.83 -1.33
CA ALA A 169 4.70 3.47 -0.89
C ALA A 169 3.80 2.70 -1.87
N VAL A 170 2.76 3.34 -2.42
CA VAL A 170 1.83 2.69 -3.35
C VAL A 170 2.42 2.50 -4.75
N SER A 171 3.44 3.28 -5.13
CA SER A 171 4.17 3.05 -6.39
C SER A 171 5.26 1.99 -6.26
N ARG A 172 5.86 1.89 -5.06
CA ARG A 172 7.07 1.11 -4.82
C ARG A 172 6.89 -0.36 -5.16
N TYR A 173 5.82 -0.99 -4.71
CA TYR A 173 5.63 -2.41 -4.95
C TYR A 173 5.50 -2.75 -6.44
N VAL A 174 4.93 -1.87 -7.28
CA VAL A 174 4.85 -2.14 -8.73
C VAL A 174 6.23 -2.11 -9.36
N VAL A 175 7.06 -1.13 -8.99
CA VAL A 175 8.44 -1.01 -9.48
C VAL A 175 9.29 -2.19 -9.03
N GLU A 176 9.20 -2.58 -7.76
CA GLU A 176 9.99 -3.68 -7.21
C GLU A 176 9.57 -5.04 -7.77
N LEU A 177 8.26 -5.27 -7.94
CA LEU A 177 7.77 -6.49 -8.58
C LEU A 177 8.18 -6.55 -10.05
N ALA A 178 8.08 -5.44 -10.79
CA ALA A 178 8.54 -5.38 -12.18
C ALA A 178 10.05 -5.64 -12.29
N HIS A 179 10.87 -5.07 -11.40
CA HIS A 179 12.30 -5.34 -11.35
C HIS A 179 12.60 -6.80 -11.03
N SER A 180 11.92 -7.37 -10.04
CA SER A 180 12.12 -8.76 -9.63
C SER A 180 11.80 -9.75 -10.73
N ALA A 181 10.74 -9.52 -11.51
CA ALA A 181 10.31 -10.40 -12.59
C ALA A 181 10.98 -10.06 -13.94
N GLU A 182 11.99 -9.18 -13.93
CA GLU A 182 12.64 -8.64 -15.14
C GLU A 182 11.63 -8.10 -16.18
N TYR A 183 10.50 -7.55 -15.71
CA TYR A 183 9.36 -7.11 -16.51
C TYR A 183 9.60 -5.74 -17.17
N GLY A 184 10.66 -5.64 -17.97
CA GLY A 184 10.85 -4.59 -18.98
C GLY A 184 10.71 -3.13 -18.54
N LEU A 185 10.86 -2.80 -17.25
CA LEU A 185 10.70 -1.44 -16.75
C LEU A 185 12.01 -0.65 -16.90
N ASP A 186 12.06 0.22 -17.91
CA ASP A 186 13.21 1.10 -18.10
C ASP A 186 13.23 2.28 -17.10
N GLU A 187 14.42 2.86 -16.86
CA GLU A 187 14.61 3.93 -15.88
C GLU A 187 13.83 5.21 -16.21
N THR A 188 13.60 5.51 -17.50
CA THR A 188 12.81 6.69 -17.91
C THR A 188 11.35 6.51 -17.53
N THR A 189 10.79 5.33 -17.81
CA THR A 189 9.43 4.97 -17.42
C THR A 189 9.30 4.95 -15.90
N ARG A 190 10.25 4.33 -15.20
CA ARG A 190 10.31 4.31 -13.73
C ARG A 190 10.29 5.71 -13.13
N GLU A 191 11.16 6.61 -13.57
CA GLU A 191 11.19 7.99 -13.09
C GLU A 191 9.87 8.72 -13.36
N LYS A 192 9.28 8.49 -14.54
CA LYS A 192 8.00 9.10 -14.93
C LYS A 192 6.86 8.70 -14.00
N ILE A 193 6.70 7.40 -13.72
CA ILE A 193 5.57 6.87 -12.93
C ILE A 193 5.76 7.04 -11.42
N THR A 194 6.99 7.23 -10.94
CA THR A 194 7.27 7.40 -9.51
C THR A 194 7.35 8.85 -9.08
N ARG A 195 7.86 9.76 -9.93
CA ARG A 195 8.23 11.12 -9.50
C ARG A 195 7.65 12.25 -10.33
N ARG A 196 7.13 11.99 -11.54
CA ARG A 196 6.80 13.07 -12.49
C ARG A 196 5.33 13.18 -12.87
N SER A 197 4.58 12.08 -12.96
CA SER A 197 3.18 12.14 -13.39
C SER A 197 2.35 11.02 -12.78
N LEU A 198 1.32 11.41 -12.02
CA LEU A 198 0.32 10.50 -11.46
C LEU A 198 -0.58 9.94 -12.59
N ALA A 199 -0.85 10.73 -13.63
CA ALA A 199 -1.57 10.26 -14.81
C ALA A 199 -0.79 9.17 -15.58
N ALA A 200 0.52 9.34 -15.74
CA ALA A 200 1.36 8.31 -16.37
C ALA A 200 1.44 7.04 -15.52
N ARG A 201 1.53 7.20 -14.19
CA ARG A 201 1.52 6.10 -13.23
C ARG A 201 0.26 5.25 -13.32
N ILE A 202 -0.91 5.87 -13.29
CA ILE A 202 -2.16 5.12 -13.31
C ILE A 202 -2.39 4.41 -14.65
N GLN A 203 -1.97 5.03 -15.75
CA GLN A 203 -1.98 4.41 -17.07
C GLN A 203 -1.06 3.18 -17.13
N TYR A 204 0.16 3.31 -16.60
CA TYR A 204 1.12 2.22 -16.52
C TYR A 204 0.59 1.07 -15.66
N LYS A 205 0.07 1.35 -14.45
CA LYS A 205 -0.50 0.32 -13.58
C LYS A 205 -1.68 -0.41 -14.23
N ARG A 206 -2.61 0.32 -14.85
CA ARG A 206 -3.75 -0.28 -15.56
C ARG A 206 -3.29 -1.24 -16.66
N ALA A 207 -2.28 -0.87 -17.43
CA ALA A 207 -1.78 -1.66 -18.55
C ALA A 207 -0.91 -2.84 -18.10
N GLU A 208 0.02 -2.61 -17.17
CA GLU A 208 1.16 -3.51 -16.93
C GLU A 208 1.04 -4.30 -15.62
N LEU A 209 0.31 -3.82 -14.61
CA LEU A 209 0.23 -4.52 -13.31
C LEU A 209 -0.26 -5.97 -13.43
N PRO A 210 -1.30 -6.31 -14.23
CA PRO A 210 -1.71 -7.69 -14.41
C PRO A 210 -0.57 -8.58 -14.93
N GLY A 211 0.17 -8.09 -15.94
CA GLY A 211 1.28 -8.83 -16.53
C GLY A 211 2.49 -8.97 -15.60
N ILE A 212 2.80 -7.93 -14.81
CA ILE A 212 3.83 -7.98 -13.77
C ILE A 212 3.49 -9.05 -12.74
N LEU A 213 2.24 -9.10 -12.27
CA LEU A 213 1.81 -10.11 -11.30
C LEU A 213 1.88 -11.51 -11.89
N ASP A 214 1.46 -11.70 -13.14
CA ASP A 214 1.55 -13.00 -13.80
C ASP A 214 3.00 -13.48 -13.94
N ALA A 215 3.94 -12.58 -14.24
CA ALA A 215 5.37 -12.88 -14.27
C ALA A 215 5.92 -13.30 -12.90
N VAL A 216 5.62 -12.52 -11.84
CA VAL A 216 6.02 -12.85 -10.45
C VAL A 216 5.43 -14.20 -10.01
N ILE A 217 4.20 -14.50 -10.42
CA ILE A 217 3.57 -15.79 -10.11
C ILE A 217 4.23 -16.94 -10.85
N ALA A 218 4.62 -16.73 -12.11
CA ALA A 218 5.37 -17.72 -12.88
C ALA A 218 6.75 -18.01 -12.26
N ASP A 219 7.41 -16.99 -11.70
CA ASP A 219 8.68 -17.14 -10.97
C ASP A 219 8.50 -17.80 -9.60
N GLY A 220 7.27 -17.81 -9.06
CA GLY A 220 6.91 -18.42 -7.78
C GLY A 220 7.29 -17.59 -6.55
N ASN A 221 8.03 -16.49 -6.73
CA ASN A 221 8.41 -15.57 -5.66
C ASN A 221 8.84 -14.21 -6.27
N TRP A 222 9.18 -13.24 -5.42
CA TRP A 222 9.84 -11.99 -5.85
C TRP A 222 11.11 -11.71 -5.04
N GLU A 223 11.99 -10.85 -5.53
CA GLU A 223 13.16 -10.36 -4.84
C GLU A 223 12.94 -8.89 -4.45
N SER A 224 12.80 -8.65 -3.15
CA SER A 224 12.83 -7.31 -2.58
C SER A 224 13.28 -7.32 -1.11
N GLU A 225 14.06 -6.30 -0.73
CA GLU A 225 14.47 -6.06 0.66
C GLU A 225 13.49 -5.12 1.40
N THR A 226 12.65 -4.43 0.65
CA THR A 226 11.77 -3.35 1.08
C THR A 226 10.31 -3.79 1.10
N LEU A 227 9.87 -4.53 0.08
CA LEU A 227 8.61 -5.28 0.04
C LEU A 227 8.79 -6.66 0.71
#